data_AF-A0A419JIE8-F1
#
_entry.id   AF-A0A419JIE8-F1
#
_cell.length_a   1.000
_cell.length_b   1.000
_cell.length_c   1.000
_cell.angle_alpha   90.00
_cell.angle_beta   90.00
_cell.angle_gamma   90.00
#
_symmetry.space_group_name_H-M   'P 1'
#
loop_
_entity.id
_entity.type
_entity.pdbx_description
1 polymer ?
#
loop_
_entity_poly.entity_id
_entity_poly.type
_entity_poly.pdbx_seq_one_letter_code
_entity_poly.pdbx_strand_id
1 'polypeptide(L)'
;MVMRVSPGSLDWLVGMRFYLTGEQGVGGVIKQRPEDFVVEEISEQDLNSEGRYLIVELEKRDWEMHNLVREIAGILRISRKRIDWAGTKDKRAVTRQRISIWDVDEDMIDRIRIPGVRLRVLGRSRRKIALGDLHGNRFEIVIRGVRNDGDLEGDLQRIQDTIRVHGGVINYFGYQRFGIQRPINHTVGELIVRGKLEDAVRVILTARFGTEDEAVERAREFIHETWDLKEAINLMPQGLLIERSMIHALINRPGDYHGAFMSLPRRLYRIFVHAYQSYIFNLIVSARLEEGLGLNEAYEGDVVCFRGENGFPDVTRWQVVRSTEVDAINRLIKMGRAFVTAPIVGFETEIADGIQGEIEHRILESLKITPQDFRVPHAEEFASKGLRREIKLPVDPSFEVLGDGDVKISFTLPKGGYATTVLREFMKNEITPGKGFEPLRG
;
A
#
# COMPACT_ATOMS: atom_id res chain seq x y z
N MET A 1 6.62 -20.17 14.23
CA MET A 1 7.97 -19.57 14.35
C MET A 1 8.14 -18.65 13.15
N VAL A 2 8.42 -17.36 13.35
CA VAL A 2 8.63 -16.41 12.24
C VAL A 2 9.99 -16.65 11.58
N MET A 3 10.11 -16.43 10.28
CA MET A 3 11.36 -16.59 9.53
C MET A 3 12.00 -15.23 9.23
N ARG A 4 13.32 -15.10 9.44
CA ARG A 4 14.05 -13.87 9.10
C ARG A 4 14.21 -13.73 7.60
N VAL A 5 14.09 -12.50 7.13
CA VAL A 5 14.38 -12.12 5.74
C VAL A 5 15.88 -11.94 5.55
N SER A 6 16.37 -12.33 4.37
CA SER A 6 17.76 -12.13 3.93
C SER A 6 18.19 -10.66 4.00
N PRO A 7 19.27 -10.32 4.72
CA PRO A 7 19.85 -8.98 4.72
C PRO A 7 20.21 -8.52 3.30
N GLY A 8 19.91 -7.25 2.98
CA GLY A 8 20.20 -6.67 1.66
C GLY A 8 19.11 -6.91 0.60
N SER A 9 18.10 -7.72 0.88
CA SER A 9 16.89 -7.81 0.05
C SER A 9 16.08 -6.50 0.07
N LEU A 10 15.20 -6.32 -0.90
CA LEU A 10 14.30 -5.18 -0.94
C LEU A 10 13.38 -5.12 0.29
N ASP A 11 12.95 -6.27 0.81
CA ASP A 11 12.21 -6.38 2.07
C ASP A 11 12.99 -5.78 3.24
N TRP A 12 14.28 -6.13 3.33
CA TRP A 12 15.19 -5.58 4.32
C TRP A 12 15.29 -4.06 4.16
N LEU A 13 15.40 -3.54 2.94
CA LEU A 13 15.50 -2.09 2.73
C LEU A 13 14.27 -1.32 3.22
N VAL A 14 13.08 -1.91 3.14
CA VAL A 14 11.84 -1.25 3.53
C VAL A 14 11.35 -1.66 4.93
N GLY A 15 12.22 -2.29 5.72
CA GLY A 15 11.96 -2.62 7.12
C GLY A 15 11.07 -3.85 7.35
N MET A 16 10.78 -4.64 6.31
CA MET A 16 10.09 -5.93 6.45
C MET A 16 11.12 -7.00 6.80
N ARG A 17 11.35 -7.27 8.09
CA ARG A 17 12.44 -8.15 8.54
C ARG A 17 12.06 -9.62 8.68
N PHE A 18 10.76 -9.92 8.71
CA PHE A 18 10.26 -11.26 8.99
C PHE A 18 9.18 -11.68 7.99
N TYR A 19 9.14 -12.98 7.71
CA TYR A 19 7.96 -13.69 7.22
C TYR A 19 7.24 -14.32 8.41
N LEU A 20 5.91 -14.38 8.33
CA LEU A 20 5.14 -15.14 9.31
C LEU A 20 5.40 -16.65 9.16
N THR A 21 5.59 -17.10 7.93
CA THR A 21 5.73 -18.50 7.53
C THR A 21 7.18 -18.87 7.25
N GLY A 22 7.56 -20.12 7.54
CA GLY A 22 8.95 -20.60 7.45
C GLY A 22 9.24 -21.51 6.26
N GLU A 23 8.20 -21.90 5.53
CA GLU A 23 8.26 -22.77 4.37
C GLU A 23 8.85 -22.05 3.15
N GLN A 24 9.47 -22.81 2.24
CA GLN A 24 10.01 -22.26 1.01
C GLN A 24 8.89 -21.67 0.14
N GLY A 25 9.07 -20.41 -0.29
CA GLY A 25 8.10 -19.73 -1.15
C GLY A 25 8.00 -20.37 -2.53
N VAL A 26 6.87 -20.17 -3.20
CA VAL A 26 6.61 -20.74 -4.52
C VAL A 26 7.31 -20.01 -5.66
N GLY A 27 7.87 -18.82 -5.40
CA GLY A 27 8.46 -17.99 -6.42
C GLY A 27 7.39 -17.36 -7.34
N GLY A 28 7.70 -17.31 -8.63
CA GLY A 28 6.76 -16.94 -9.69
C GLY A 28 6.45 -15.44 -9.79
N VAL A 29 5.56 -15.12 -10.71
CA VAL A 29 5.15 -13.74 -11.03
C VAL A 29 3.62 -13.62 -11.06
N ILE A 30 3.13 -12.42 -10.72
CA ILE A 30 1.72 -12.07 -10.81
C ILE A 30 1.48 -11.06 -11.93
N LYS A 31 0.21 -10.91 -12.34
CA LYS A 31 -0.21 -9.93 -13.36
C LYS A 31 0.51 -10.11 -14.71
N GLN A 32 0.89 -11.34 -15.08
CA GLN A 32 1.42 -11.60 -16.42
C GLN A 32 0.33 -11.30 -17.47
N ARG A 33 -0.92 -11.67 -17.16
CA ARG A 33 -2.14 -11.31 -17.89
C ARG A 33 -3.16 -10.66 -16.94
N PRO A 34 -4.12 -9.85 -17.43
CA PRO A 34 -5.15 -9.26 -16.57
C PRO A 34 -5.98 -10.30 -15.78
N GLU A 35 -6.21 -11.48 -16.36
CA GLU A 35 -6.99 -12.57 -15.75
C GLU A 35 -6.28 -13.22 -14.55
N ASP A 36 -4.96 -13.02 -14.43
CA ASP A 36 -4.19 -13.53 -13.29
C ASP A 36 -4.47 -12.74 -12.01
N PHE A 37 -5.20 -11.63 -12.11
CA PHE A 37 -5.47 -10.74 -11.00
C PHE A 37 -6.93 -10.29 -11.06
N VAL A 38 -7.80 -11.09 -10.44
CA VAL A 38 -9.23 -10.81 -10.34
C VAL A 38 -9.52 -10.14 -9.02
N VAL A 39 -10.24 -9.02 -9.06
CA VAL A 39 -10.66 -8.26 -7.86
C VAL A 39 -12.15 -7.99 -7.92
N GLU A 40 -12.88 -8.46 -6.91
CA GLU A 40 -14.32 -8.20 -6.77
C GLU A 40 -14.58 -7.37 -5.51
N GLU A 41 -15.23 -6.22 -5.70
CA GLU A 41 -15.61 -5.34 -4.60
C GLU A 41 -16.72 -5.96 -3.74
N ILE A 42 -16.54 -5.90 -2.42
CA ILE A 42 -17.56 -6.27 -1.45
C ILE A 42 -18.15 -4.98 -0.90
N SER A 43 -19.38 -4.68 -1.30
CA SER A 43 -20.15 -3.51 -0.86
C SER A 43 -21.61 -3.89 -0.62
N GLU A 44 -22.27 -3.11 0.23
CA GLU A 44 -23.72 -3.11 0.40
C GLU A 44 -24.31 -1.88 -0.28
N GLN A 45 -25.50 -1.99 -0.84
CA GLN A 45 -26.21 -0.84 -1.39
C GLN A 45 -27.70 -0.98 -1.14
N ASP A 46 -28.28 0.06 -0.55
CA ASP A 46 -29.73 0.20 -0.47
C ASP A 46 -30.27 0.54 -1.87
N LEU A 47 -30.78 -0.49 -2.54
CA LEU A 47 -31.50 -0.34 -3.80
C LEU A 47 -32.92 0.15 -3.51
N ASN A 48 -33.37 1.12 -4.28
CA ASN A 48 -34.67 1.74 -4.18
C ASN A 48 -35.17 2.09 -5.59
N SER A 49 -36.40 1.72 -5.92
CA SER A 49 -37.00 1.91 -7.24
C SER A 49 -37.15 3.38 -7.68
N GLU A 50 -37.15 4.34 -6.76
CA GLU A 50 -37.38 5.78 -7.03
C GLU A 50 -36.10 6.63 -6.95
N GLY A 51 -34.93 5.99 -6.88
CA GLY A 51 -33.65 6.68 -6.81
C GLY A 51 -33.30 7.47 -8.07
N ARG A 52 -32.58 8.59 -7.96
CA ARG A 52 -32.01 9.28 -9.15
C ARG A 52 -30.66 8.71 -9.60
N TYR A 53 -29.99 7.94 -8.75
CA TYR A 53 -28.74 7.29 -9.11
C TYR A 53 -29.03 5.90 -9.67
N LEU A 54 -28.61 5.66 -10.90
CA LEU A 54 -28.57 4.33 -11.48
C LEU A 54 -27.34 3.59 -10.94
N ILE A 55 -27.55 2.45 -10.31
CA ILE A 55 -26.48 1.61 -9.76
C ILE A 55 -26.16 0.53 -10.78
N VAL A 56 -24.90 0.49 -11.19
CA VAL A 56 -24.41 -0.40 -12.23
C VAL A 56 -23.22 -1.18 -11.69
N GLU A 57 -23.25 -2.49 -11.86
CA GLU A 57 -22.06 -3.32 -11.71
C GLU A 57 -21.19 -3.17 -12.95
N LEU A 58 -19.96 -2.72 -12.73
CA LEU A 58 -18.94 -2.53 -13.74
C LEU A 58 -17.90 -3.64 -13.60
N GLU A 59 -17.79 -4.47 -14.63
CA GLU A 59 -16.62 -5.30 -14.85
C GLU A 59 -15.72 -4.65 -15.91
N LYS A 60 -14.43 -4.51 -15.61
CA LYS A 60 -13.43 -3.98 -16.54
C LYS A 60 -12.20 -4.88 -16.61
N ARG A 61 -11.58 -4.95 -17.80
CA ARG A 61 -10.32 -5.65 -18.08
C ARG A 61 -9.30 -4.68 -18.65
N ASP A 62 -8.15 -4.55 -17.97
CA ASP A 62 -7.02 -3.69 -18.38
C ASP A 62 -7.32 -2.18 -18.54
N TRP A 63 -8.34 -1.70 -17.84
CA TRP A 63 -8.77 -0.29 -17.89
C TRP A 63 -8.36 0.49 -16.64
N GLU A 64 -7.84 1.70 -16.86
CA GLU A 64 -7.71 2.73 -15.81
C GLU A 64 -9.07 3.42 -15.63
N MET A 65 -9.49 3.62 -14.39
CA MET A 65 -10.86 4.03 -14.06
C MET A 65 -11.22 5.42 -14.59
N HIS A 66 -10.34 6.42 -14.47
CA HIS A 66 -10.64 7.77 -14.95
C HIS A 66 -10.75 7.84 -16.47
N ASN A 67 -9.94 7.06 -17.19
CA ASN A 67 -10.06 6.90 -18.63
C ASN A 67 -11.38 6.21 -19.00
N LEU A 68 -11.75 5.13 -18.31
CA LEU A 68 -13.00 4.44 -18.56
C LEU A 68 -14.23 5.33 -18.28
N VAL A 69 -14.22 6.09 -17.18
CA VAL A 69 -15.28 7.07 -16.86
C VAL A 69 -15.40 8.14 -17.94
N ARG A 70 -14.28 8.57 -18.55
CA ARG A 70 -14.28 9.52 -19.66
C ARG A 70 -15.00 8.94 -20.89
N GLU A 71 -14.69 7.70 -21.25
CA GLU A 71 -15.33 7.01 -22.37
C GLU A 71 -16.83 6.80 -22.14
N ILE A 72 -17.22 6.28 -20.97
CA ILE A 72 -18.63 6.08 -20.60
C ILE A 72 -19.40 7.41 -20.64
N ALA A 73 -18.84 8.47 -20.04
CA ALA A 73 -19.48 9.78 -20.04
C ALA A 73 -19.63 10.37 -21.45
N GLY A 74 -18.64 10.14 -22.33
CA GLY A 74 -18.68 10.55 -23.74
C GLY A 74 -19.80 9.86 -24.52
N ILE A 75 -19.94 8.54 -24.36
CA ILE A 75 -21.00 7.74 -25.01
C ILE A 75 -22.38 8.18 -24.53
N LEU A 76 -22.54 8.37 -23.22
CA LEU A 76 -23.80 8.80 -22.61
C LEU A 76 -24.09 10.31 -22.80
N ARG A 77 -23.12 11.09 -23.30
CA ARG A 77 -23.19 12.56 -23.42
C ARG A 77 -23.51 13.26 -22.09
N ILE A 78 -22.93 12.79 -21.01
CA ILE A 78 -23.09 13.35 -19.66
C ILE A 78 -21.76 13.90 -19.12
N SER A 79 -21.84 14.68 -18.04
CA SER A 79 -20.64 15.08 -17.31
C SER A 79 -20.01 13.89 -16.58
N ARG A 80 -18.68 13.76 -16.64
CA ARG A 80 -17.90 12.79 -15.85
C ARG A 80 -18.19 12.86 -14.34
N LYS A 81 -18.56 14.04 -13.83
CA LYS A 81 -18.90 14.26 -12.41
C LYS A 81 -20.19 13.56 -11.97
N ARG A 82 -20.96 12.98 -12.91
CA ARG A 82 -22.17 12.21 -12.63
C ARG A 82 -21.90 10.73 -12.39
N ILE A 83 -20.65 10.27 -12.57
CA ILE A 83 -20.25 8.89 -12.37
C ILE A 83 -19.34 8.83 -11.14
N ASP A 84 -19.81 8.17 -10.08
CA ASP A 84 -19.06 7.98 -8.83
C ASP A 84 -18.80 6.48 -8.58
N TRP A 85 -17.74 6.17 -7.81
CA TRP A 85 -17.34 4.80 -7.43
C TRP A 85 -16.68 4.80 -6.05
N ALA A 86 -16.67 3.64 -5.38
CA ALA A 86 -16.24 3.54 -3.98
C ALA A 86 -14.71 3.53 -3.79
N GLY A 87 -13.96 3.02 -4.77
CA GLY A 87 -12.50 3.04 -4.73
C GLY A 87 -11.87 2.46 -5.98
N THR A 88 -10.73 3.01 -6.39
CA THR A 88 -10.05 2.59 -7.61
C THR A 88 -9.39 1.22 -7.42
N LYS A 89 -9.51 0.36 -8.43
CA LYS A 89 -8.84 -0.94 -8.51
C LYS A 89 -7.72 -0.90 -9.55
N ASP A 90 -6.84 -1.91 -9.52
CA ASP A 90 -5.75 -2.05 -10.47
C ASP A 90 -6.19 -1.94 -11.94
N LYS A 91 -5.34 -1.33 -12.77
CA LYS A 91 -5.53 -1.29 -14.23
C LYS A 91 -5.38 -2.68 -14.82
N ARG A 92 -4.19 -3.28 -14.66
CA ARG A 92 -3.81 -4.60 -15.22
C ARG A 92 -4.41 -5.72 -14.37
N ALA A 93 -5.72 -5.87 -14.47
CA ALA A 93 -6.56 -6.79 -13.71
C ALA A 93 -7.92 -6.96 -14.40
N VAL A 94 -8.66 -8.00 -14.02
CA VAL A 94 -10.11 -8.09 -14.23
C VAL A 94 -10.79 -7.66 -12.93
N THR A 95 -11.56 -6.58 -12.95
CA THR A 95 -12.12 -6.01 -11.72
C THR A 95 -13.63 -5.83 -11.82
N ARG A 96 -14.37 -6.26 -10.80
CA ARG A 96 -15.81 -6.06 -10.63
C ARG A 96 -16.05 -5.09 -9.49
N GLN A 97 -16.75 -4.00 -9.74
CA GLN A 97 -17.09 -3.01 -8.72
C GLN A 97 -18.40 -2.31 -9.07
N ARG A 98 -18.98 -1.60 -8.11
CA ARG A 98 -20.19 -0.82 -8.38
C ARG A 98 -19.86 0.63 -8.71
N ILE A 99 -20.63 1.20 -9.62
CA ILE A 99 -20.62 2.64 -9.93
C ILE A 99 -22.04 3.18 -9.83
N SER A 100 -22.17 4.46 -9.46
CA SER A 100 -23.45 5.16 -9.51
C SER A 100 -23.41 6.23 -10.58
N ILE A 101 -24.43 6.27 -11.43
CA ILE A 101 -24.58 7.25 -12.49
C ILE A 101 -25.83 8.09 -12.19
N TRP A 102 -25.64 9.38 -11.92
CA TRP A 102 -26.76 10.29 -11.68
C TRP A 102 -27.61 10.46 -12.93
N ASP A 103 -28.94 10.32 -12.80
CA ASP A 103 -29.99 10.80 -13.72
C ASP A 103 -29.89 10.26 -15.17
N VAL A 104 -29.57 8.96 -15.29
CA VAL A 104 -29.51 8.22 -16.55
C VAL A 104 -30.54 7.10 -16.55
N ASP A 105 -31.17 6.88 -17.69
CA ASP A 105 -32.13 5.79 -17.92
C ASP A 105 -31.42 4.47 -18.18
N GLU A 106 -32.05 3.36 -17.81
CA GLU A 106 -31.43 2.03 -17.84
C GLU A 106 -31.07 1.58 -19.26
N ASP A 107 -31.90 1.91 -20.25
CA ASP A 107 -31.71 1.58 -21.67
C ASP A 107 -30.46 2.25 -22.27
N MET A 108 -30.00 3.35 -21.67
CA MET A 108 -28.78 4.01 -22.13
C MET A 108 -27.52 3.19 -21.83
N ILE A 109 -27.56 2.32 -20.82
CA ILE A 109 -26.42 1.47 -20.45
C ILE A 109 -26.14 0.43 -21.55
N ASP A 110 -27.17 -0.07 -22.22
CA ASP A 110 -27.03 -1.03 -23.32
C ASP A 110 -26.31 -0.46 -24.56
N ARG A 111 -26.27 0.87 -24.68
CA ARG A 111 -25.55 1.58 -25.75
C ARG A 111 -24.03 1.58 -25.54
N ILE A 112 -23.56 1.27 -24.33
CA ILE A 112 -22.14 1.29 -24.01
C ILE A 112 -21.50 -0.01 -24.53
N ARG A 113 -20.74 0.13 -25.62
CA ARG A 113 -19.94 -0.95 -26.22
C ARG A 113 -18.46 -0.57 -26.16
N ILE A 114 -17.81 -0.93 -25.05
CA ILE A 114 -16.38 -0.70 -24.85
C ILE A 114 -15.69 -2.07 -24.73
N PRO A 115 -14.64 -2.36 -25.53
CA PRO A 115 -13.89 -3.61 -25.43
C PRO A 115 -13.34 -3.85 -24.01
N GLY A 116 -13.55 -5.07 -23.50
CA GLY A 116 -13.10 -5.44 -22.15
C GLY A 116 -13.93 -4.84 -21.01
N VAL A 117 -15.12 -4.31 -21.28
CA VAL A 117 -16.02 -3.74 -20.28
C VAL A 117 -17.38 -4.42 -20.36
N ARG A 118 -17.93 -4.79 -19.20
CA ARG A 118 -19.32 -5.23 -19.05
C ARG A 118 -20.01 -4.39 -18.00
N LEU A 119 -21.22 -3.96 -18.31
CA LEU A 119 -22.07 -3.19 -17.42
C LEU A 119 -23.36 -3.97 -17.19
N ARG A 120 -23.77 -4.10 -15.93
CA ARG A 120 -25.03 -4.74 -15.54
C ARG A 120 -25.77 -3.80 -14.60
N VAL A 121 -26.97 -3.37 -14.98
CA VAL A 121 -27.83 -2.56 -14.11
C VAL A 121 -28.26 -3.42 -12.93
N LEU A 122 -28.07 -2.90 -11.71
CA LEU A 122 -28.53 -3.53 -10.47
C LEU A 122 -29.85 -2.93 -9.99
N GLY A 123 -30.13 -1.67 -10.34
CA GLY A 123 -31.32 -0.94 -9.96
C GLY A 123 -30.99 0.52 -9.66
N ARG A 124 -31.83 1.21 -8.89
CA ARG A 124 -31.65 2.62 -8.57
C ARG A 124 -31.38 2.83 -7.08
N SER A 125 -30.86 3.99 -6.71
CA SER A 125 -30.69 4.40 -5.31
C SER A 125 -30.87 5.92 -5.15
N ARG A 126 -31.31 6.34 -3.96
CA ARG A 126 -31.42 7.76 -3.60
C ARG A 126 -30.06 8.37 -3.27
N ARG A 127 -29.06 7.56 -2.96
CA ARG A 127 -27.70 7.97 -2.61
C ARG A 127 -26.73 7.56 -3.71
N LYS A 128 -25.72 8.40 -3.95
CA LYS A 128 -24.57 8.02 -4.77
C LYS A 128 -23.67 7.06 -4.01
N ILE A 129 -22.87 6.32 -4.75
CA ILE A 129 -21.71 5.61 -4.20
C ILE A 129 -20.62 6.65 -3.94
N ALA A 130 -20.21 6.83 -2.69
CA ALA A 130 -19.13 7.72 -2.30
C ALA A 130 -17.81 6.97 -2.12
N LEU A 131 -16.70 7.72 -2.16
CA LEU A 131 -15.38 7.16 -1.88
C LEU A 131 -15.35 6.53 -0.48
N GLY A 132 -15.00 5.25 -0.40
CA GLY A 132 -14.98 4.48 0.85
C GLY A 132 -16.23 3.66 1.12
N ASP A 133 -17.27 3.73 0.27
CA ASP A 133 -18.52 2.94 0.34
C ASP A 133 -18.31 1.48 -0.13
N LEU A 134 -17.32 0.82 0.47
CA LEU A 134 -17.07 -0.61 0.33
C LEU A 134 -16.59 -1.16 1.67
N HIS A 135 -16.84 -2.45 1.90
CA HIS A 135 -16.32 -3.17 3.05
C HIS A 135 -14.91 -3.69 2.75
N GLY A 136 -14.71 -4.25 1.56
CA GLY A 136 -13.45 -4.88 1.20
C GLY A 136 -13.41 -5.36 -0.24
N ASN A 137 -12.45 -6.23 -0.55
CA ASN A 137 -12.29 -6.81 -1.87
C ASN A 137 -11.98 -8.30 -1.74
N ARG A 138 -12.61 -9.12 -2.58
CA ARG A 138 -12.26 -10.52 -2.82
C ARG A 138 -11.24 -10.58 -3.94
N PHE A 139 -10.21 -11.38 -3.75
CA PHE A 139 -9.12 -11.57 -4.68
C PHE A 139 -9.06 -13.03 -5.13
N GLU A 140 -8.83 -13.22 -6.43
CA GLU A 140 -8.37 -14.48 -7.00
C GLU A 140 -7.14 -14.16 -7.85
N ILE A 141 -5.99 -14.69 -7.45
CA ILE A 141 -4.71 -14.31 -8.03
C ILE A 141 -3.97 -15.56 -8.46
N VAL A 142 -3.59 -15.62 -9.73
CA VAL A 142 -2.76 -16.69 -10.27
C VAL A 142 -1.29 -16.26 -10.22
N ILE A 143 -0.49 -17.06 -9.54
CA ILE A 143 0.96 -16.97 -9.51
C ILE A 143 1.48 -17.89 -10.61
N ARG A 144 2.15 -17.30 -11.61
CA ARG A 144 2.65 -18.01 -12.77
C ARG A 144 4.13 -18.33 -12.67
N GLY A 145 4.54 -19.46 -13.24
CA GLY A 145 5.94 -19.87 -13.26
C GLY A 145 6.46 -20.15 -11.85
N VAL A 146 5.63 -20.80 -11.04
CA VAL A 146 6.02 -21.29 -9.72
C VAL A 146 7.08 -22.38 -9.86
N ARG A 147 7.82 -22.60 -8.79
CA ARG A 147 8.79 -23.68 -8.73
C ARG A 147 8.12 -25.05 -8.91
N ASN A 148 8.85 -25.98 -9.50
CA ASN A 148 8.40 -27.35 -9.78
C ASN A 148 9.24 -28.40 -9.04
N ASP A 149 10.02 -27.98 -8.04
CA ASP A 149 10.84 -28.81 -7.17
C ASP A 149 10.21 -28.99 -5.79
N GLY A 150 10.55 -30.10 -5.13
CA GLY A 150 10.11 -30.38 -3.76
C GLY A 150 8.60 -30.65 -3.62
N ASP A 151 8.11 -30.48 -2.38
CA ASP A 151 6.71 -30.68 -1.97
C ASP A 151 5.94 -29.35 -2.05
N LEU A 152 5.66 -28.87 -3.27
CA LEU A 152 4.97 -27.60 -3.50
C LEU A 152 3.62 -27.52 -2.77
N GLU A 153 2.78 -28.54 -2.93
CA GLU A 153 1.44 -28.57 -2.35
C GLU A 153 1.48 -28.65 -0.82
N GLY A 154 2.37 -29.47 -0.24
CA GLY A 154 2.52 -29.52 1.20
C GLY A 154 3.11 -28.24 1.80
N ASP A 155 4.02 -27.55 1.10
CA ASP A 155 4.51 -26.24 1.53
C ASP A 155 3.38 -25.19 1.51
N LEU A 156 2.56 -25.16 0.44
CA LEU A 156 1.38 -24.30 0.37
C LEU A 156 0.38 -24.57 1.50
N GLN A 157 0.13 -25.85 1.81
CA GLN A 157 -0.74 -26.26 2.91
C GLN A 157 -0.22 -25.78 4.27
N ARG A 158 1.07 -25.97 4.55
CA ARG A 158 1.71 -25.51 5.79
C ARG A 158 1.69 -23.97 5.93
N ILE A 159 1.92 -23.24 4.84
CA ILE A 159 1.79 -21.77 4.80
C ILE A 159 0.36 -21.36 5.13
N GLN A 160 -0.63 -21.96 4.46
CA GLN A 160 -2.05 -21.68 4.68
C GLN A 160 -2.45 -21.94 6.14
N ASP A 161 -2.07 -23.09 6.69
CA ASP A 161 -2.42 -23.48 8.06
C ASP A 161 -1.77 -22.54 9.09
N THR A 162 -0.53 -22.13 8.86
CA THR A 162 0.16 -21.14 9.70
C THR A 162 -0.59 -19.80 9.69
N ILE A 163 -0.97 -19.30 8.52
CA ILE A 163 -1.74 -18.05 8.39
C ILE A 163 -3.09 -18.17 9.12
N ARG A 164 -3.77 -19.32 8.99
CA ARG A 164 -5.05 -19.58 9.65
C ARG A 164 -4.92 -19.63 11.17
N VAL A 165 -3.92 -20.32 11.71
CA VAL A 165 -3.63 -20.38 13.16
C VAL A 165 -3.34 -18.98 13.71
N HIS A 166 -2.59 -18.17 12.96
CA HIS A 166 -2.33 -16.78 13.28
C HIS A 166 -3.47 -15.83 12.88
N GLY A 167 -4.58 -16.32 12.34
CA GLY A 167 -5.75 -15.51 11.98
C GLY A 167 -5.42 -14.29 11.11
N GLY A 168 -4.42 -14.42 10.22
CA GLY A 168 -3.94 -13.35 9.35
C GLY A 168 -2.43 -13.35 9.10
N VAL A 169 -1.96 -12.32 8.40
CA VAL A 169 -0.54 -12.09 8.08
C VAL A 169 -0.02 -10.81 8.75
N ILE A 170 1.30 -10.62 8.78
CA ILE A 170 1.90 -9.36 9.27
C ILE A 170 1.46 -8.21 8.37
N ASN A 171 0.90 -7.14 8.93
CA ASN A 171 0.34 -6.01 8.18
C ASN A 171 1.39 -4.97 7.76
N TYR A 172 2.50 -5.42 7.19
CA TYR A 172 3.53 -4.51 6.68
C TYR A 172 3.01 -3.63 5.54
N PHE A 173 3.58 -2.43 5.43
CA PHE A 173 3.54 -1.68 4.18
C PHE A 173 4.49 -2.34 3.19
N GLY A 174 3.98 -2.69 2.00
CA GLY A 174 4.78 -3.29 0.92
C GLY A 174 5.47 -2.27 0.01
N TYR A 175 6.23 -2.76 -0.98
CA TYR A 175 7.06 -1.94 -1.87
C TYR A 175 6.32 -0.81 -2.60
N GLN A 176 5.03 -0.98 -2.91
CA GLN A 176 4.24 0.05 -3.59
C GLN A 176 4.18 1.36 -2.80
N ARG A 177 4.31 1.30 -1.46
CA ARG A 177 4.37 2.48 -0.60
C ARG A 177 5.69 3.23 -0.74
N PHE A 178 6.77 2.49 -0.98
CA PHE A 178 8.14 3.00 -1.01
C PHE A 178 8.61 3.39 -2.41
N GLY A 179 7.92 2.90 -3.44
CA GLY A 179 8.26 3.03 -4.86
C GLY A 179 8.69 1.67 -5.42
N ILE A 180 8.06 1.23 -6.52
CA ILE A 180 8.31 -0.12 -7.08
C ILE A 180 9.65 -0.16 -7.82
N GLN A 181 9.87 0.77 -8.75
CA GLN A 181 11.12 0.85 -9.52
C GLN A 181 12.26 1.41 -8.67
N ARG A 182 11.97 2.50 -7.94
CA ARG A 182 12.90 3.19 -7.04
C ARG A 182 12.28 3.28 -5.66
N PRO A 183 12.63 2.39 -4.72
CA PRO A 183 12.11 2.37 -3.35
C PRO A 183 12.66 3.52 -2.48
N ILE A 184 12.70 4.76 -2.99
CA ILE A 184 13.34 5.91 -2.33
C ILE A 184 12.41 6.72 -1.44
N ASN A 185 11.09 6.47 -1.47
CA ASN A 185 10.13 7.41 -0.89
C ASN A 185 10.34 7.62 0.62
N HIS A 186 10.73 6.56 1.34
CA HIS A 186 11.02 6.64 2.77
C HIS A 186 12.33 7.37 3.06
N THR A 187 13.36 7.18 2.24
CA THR A 187 14.63 7.93 2.33
C THR A 187 14.40 9.42 2.10
N VAL A 188 13.62 9.78 1.08
CA VAL A 188 13.23 11.17 0.83
C VAL A 188 12.42 11.71 2.00
N GLY A 189 11.47 10.92 2.53
CA GLY A 189 10.67 11.30 3.70
C GLY A 189 11.51 11.55 4.94
N GLU A 190 12.51 10.71 5.20
CA GLU A 190 13.47 10.89 6.28
C GLU A 190 14.20 12.23 6.15
N LEU A 191 14.74 12.51 4.96
CA LEU A 191 15.48 13.76 4.70
C LEU A 191 14.58 14.98 4.88
N ILE A 192 13.32 14.92 4.43
CA ILE A 192 12.33 15.98 4.67
C ILE A 192 12.11 16.17 6.17
N VAL A 193 11.85 15.10 6.93
CA VAL A 193 11.58 15.19 8.37
C VAL A 193 12.79 15.75 9.13
N ARG A 194 14.00 15.47 8.67
CA ARG A 194 15.25 16.06 9.21
C ARG A 194 15.52 17.50 8.75
N GLY A 195 14.65 18.10 7.93
CA GLY A 195 14.84 19.45 7.37
C GLY A 195 15.89 19.53 6.24
N LYS A 196 16.36 18.39 5.73
CA LYS A 196 17.38 18.28 4.67
C LYS A 196 16.75 18.27 3.28
N LEU A 197 16.06 19.35 2.92
CA LEU A 197 15.29 19.43 1.66
C LEU A 197 16.19 19.36 0.41
N GLU A 198 17.40 19.91 0.47
CA GLU A 198 18.38 19.78 -0.63
C GLU A 198 18.69 18.31 -0.93
N ASP A 199 19.08 17.57 0.11
CA ASP A 199 19.40 16.14 -0.02
C ASP A 199 18.18 15.36 -0.51
N ALA A 200 16.97 15.70 -0.03
CA ALA A 200 15.74 15.06 -0.46
C ALA A 200 15.49 15.24 -1.97
N VAL A 201 15.69 16.46 -2.49
CA VAL A 201 15.57 16.73 -3.94
C VAL A 201 16.70 16.04 -4.72
N ARG A 202 17.93 16.04 -4.21
CA ARG A 202 19.05 15.31 -4.80
C ARG A 202 18.70 13.84 -4.99
N VAL A 203 18.22 13.16 -3.95
CA VAL A 203 17.80 11.76 -4.01
C VAL A 203 16.72 11.52 -5.07
N ILE A 204 15.69 12.37 -5.14
CA ILE A 204 14.63 12.23 -6.16
C ILE A 204 15.21 12.29 -7.57
N LEU A 205 16.14 13.22 -7.82
CA LEU A 205 16.69 13.48 -9.14
C LEU A 205 17.79 12.50 -9.54
N THR A 206 18.60 12.00 -8.59
CA THR A 206 19.84 11.27 -8.91
C THR A 206 19.81 9.78 -8.52
N ALA A 207 18.90 9.33 -7.66
CA ALA A 207 18.95 7.93 -7.21
C ALA A 207 18.62 6.95 -8.33
N ARG A 208 19.48 5.94 -8.49
CA ARG A 208 19.48 4.92 -9.54
C ARG A 208 19.34 3.52 -8.96
N PHE A 209 18.60 2.65 -9.64
CA PHE A 209 18.34 1.27 -9.19
C PHE A 209 18.56 0.21 -10.28
N GLY A 210 18.86 0.63 -11.52
CA GLY A 210 19.06 -0.27 -12.66
C GLY A 210 17.76 -0.96 -13.12
N THR A 211 16.61 -0.41 -12.71
CA THR A 211 15.27 -0.92 -13.03
C THR A 211 14.48 0.04 -13.92
N GLU A 212 15.00 1.24 -14.15
CA GLU A 212 14.45 2.23 -15.06
C GLU A 212 15.09 2.10 -16.46
N ASP A 213 14.48 2.72 -17.46
CA ASP A 213 15.01 2.73 -18.83
C ASP A 213 16.38 3.42 -18.88
N GLU A 214 17.26 2.97 -19.78
CA GLU A 214 18.63 3.51 -19.92
C GLU A 214 18.69 5.02 -20.13
N ALA A 215 17.68 5.60 -20.80
CA ALA A 215 17.60 7.05 -20.99
C ALA A 215 17.36 7.79 -19.67
N VAL A 216 16.53 7.24 -18.78
CA VAL A 216 16.29 7.79 -17.44
C VAL A 216 17.56 7.67 -16.61
N GLU A 217 18.15 6.48 -16.57
CA GLU A 217 19.37 6.20 -15.79
C GLU A 217 20.53 7.13 -16.19
N ARG A 218 20.74 7.37 -17.50
CA ARG A 218 21.73 8.34 -18.00
C ARG A 218 21.45 9.77 -17.59
N ALA A 219 20.19 10.21 -17.64
CA ALA A 219 19.83 11.56 -17.21
C ALA A 219 20.08 11.76 -15.71
N ARG A 220 19.79 10.74 -14.88
CA ARG A 220 20.07 10.78 -13.43
C ARG A 220 21.56 10.79 -13.12
N GLU A 221 22.34 9.97 -13.82
CA GLU A 221 23.80 9.96 -13.71
C GLU A 221 24.40 11.31 -14.07
N PHE A 222 23.96 11.91 -15.19
CA PHE A 222 24.39 13.25 -15.58
C PHE A 222 24.11 14.30 -14.50
N ILE A 223 22.91 14.28 -13.90
CA ILE A 223 22.57 15.19 -12.79
C ILE A 223 23.46 14.92 -11.57
N HIS A 224 23.73 13.65 -11.27
CA HIS A 224 24.57 13.26 -10.14
C HIS A 224 26.00 13.80 -10.28
N GLU A 225 26.60 13.67 -11.46
CA GLU A 225 27.99 14.05 -11.72
C GLU A 225 28.18 15.57 -11.88
N THR A 226 27.24 16.24 -12.54
CA THR A 226 27.43 17.64 -12.98
C THR A 226 26.59 18.64 -12.19
N TRP A 227 25.44 18.21 -11.66
CA TRP A 227 24.37 19.08 -11.17
C TRP A 227 23.94 20.18 -12.17
N ASP A 228 24.21 20.01 -13.47
CA ASP A 228 23.78 20.94 -14.52
C ASP A 228 22.31 20.70 -14.88
N LEU A 229 21.43 21.36 -14.13
CA LEU A 229 19.99 21.23 -14.30
C LEU A 229 19.48 21.76 -15.65
N LYS A 230 20.21 22.71 -16.27
CA LYS A 230 19.80 23.32 -17.54
C LYS A 230 19.98 22.36 -18.70
N GLU A 231 21.04 21.55 -18.68
CA GLU A 231 21.21 20.50 -19.67
C GLU A 231 20.40 19.24 -19.30
N ALA A 232 20.33 18.90 -18.02
CA ALA A 232 19.61 17.73 -17.56
C ALA A 232 18.11 17.73 -17.94
N ILE A 233 17.45 18.88 -17.99
CA ILE A 233 16.03 18.96 -18.39
C ILE A 233 15.80 18.52 -19.85
N ASN A 234 16.82 18.63 -20.70
CA ASN A 234 16.76 18.18 -22.10
C ASN A 234 16.96 16.66 -22.20
N LEU A 235 17.76 16.09 -21.30
CA LEU A 235 17.99 14.64 -21.21
C LEU A 235 16.82 13.90 -20.53
N MET A 236 16.14 14.55 -19.59
CA MET A 236 15.09 13.95 -18.77
C MET A 236 13.81 13.65 -19.58
N PRO A 237 13.36 12.39 -19.68
CA PRO A 237 12.15 12.03 -20.45
C PRO A 237 10.88 12.76 -20.02
N GLN A 238 10.00 13.07 -20.98
CA GLN A 238 8.79 13.90 -20.75
C GLN A 238 7.78 13.28 -19.76
N GLY A 239 7.79 11.96 -19.60
CA GLY A 239 6.91 11.26 -18.66
C GLY A 239 7.24 11.49 -17.18
N LEU A 240 8.45 11.98 -16.86
CA LEU A 240 8.92 12.18 -15.48
C LEU A 240 8.50 13.55 -14.93
N LEU A 241 7.19 13.72 -14.73
CA LEU A 241 6.58 15.01 -14.38
C LEU A 241 7.09 15.57 -13.05
N ILE A 242 7.37 14.72 -12.06
CA ILE A 242 7.83 15.15 -10.73
C ILE A 242 9.23 15.77 -10.86
N GLU A 243 10.16 14.99 -11.43
CA GLU A 243 11.55 15.40 -11.63
C GLU A 243 11.65 16.65 -12.48
N ARG A 244 10.95 16.69 -13.62
CA ARG A 244 10.96 17.85 -14.52
C ARG A 244 10.42 19.11 -13.84
N SER A 245 9.36 19.00 -13.04
CA SER A 245 8.80 20.16 -12.31
C SER A 245 9.79 20.72 -11.30
N MET A 246 10.46 19.83 -10.54
CA MET A 246 11.51 20.22 -9.59
C MET A 246 12.71 20.86 -10.28
N ILE A 247 13.18 20.29 -11.39
CA ILE A 247 14.28 20.84 -12.19
C ILE A 247 13.93 22.23 -12.69
N HIS A 248 12.74 22.42 -13.28
CA HIS A 248 12.28 23.74 -13.73
C HIS A 248 12.22 24.76 -12.58
N ALA A 249 11.72 24.37 -11.41
CA ALA A 249 11.69 25.25 -10.25
C ALA A 249 13.10 25.70 -9.83
N LEU A 250 14.06 24.76 -9.78
CA LEU A 250 15.45 25.03 -9.41
C LEU A 250 16.24 25.81 -10.46
N ILE A 251 15.94 25.64 -11.76
CA ILE A 251 16.52 26.49 -12.81
C ILE A 251 16.08 27.95 -12.62
N ASN A 252 14.80 28.17 -12.30
CA ASN A 252 14.23 29.50 -12.11
C ASN A 252 14.69 30.16 -10.80
N ARG A 253 14.84 29.36 -9.74
CA ARG A 253 15.29 29.80 -8.41
C ARG A 253 16.33 28.83 -7.84
N PRO A 254 17.61 28.98 -8.22
CA PRO A 254 18.67 28.13 -7.70
C PRO A 254 18.73 28.16 -6.17
N GLY A 255 18.82 26.99 -5.55
CA GLY A 255 18.86 26.83 -4.09
C GLY A 255 17.50 26.82 -3.39
N ASP A 256 16.39 27.10 -4.09
CA ASP A 256 15.04 27.06 -3.52
C ASP A 256 14.45 25.63 -3.53
N TYR A 257 15.02 24.74 -2.72
CA TYR A 257 14.57 23.34 -2.61
C TYR A 257 13.16 23.20 -2.02
N HIS A 258 12.78 24.12 -1.14
CA HIS A 258 11.40 24.20 -0.65
C HIS A 258 10.44 24.53 -1.80
N GLY A 259 10.75 25.56 -2.60
CA GLY A 259 10.01 25.92 -3.80
C GLY A 259 9.97 24.79 -4.84
N ALA A 260 11.02 23.98 -4.94
CA ALA A 260 11.02 22.79 -5.79
C ALA A 260 9.93 21.77 -5.39
N PHE A 261 9.76 21.49 -4.09
CA PHE A 261 8.65 20.66 -3.63
C PHE A 261 7.28 21.34 -3.81
N MET A 262 7.18 22.64 -3.53
CA MET A 262 5.93 23.39 -3.68
C MET A 262 5.48 23.55 -5.14
N SER A 263 6.36 23.28 -6.11
CA SER A 263 5.96 23.16 -7.52
C SER A 263 5.06 21.94 -7.79
N LEU A 264 5.04 20.96 -6.88
CA LEU A 264 4.25 19.75 -7.00
C LEU A 264 2.87 19.89 -6.33
N PRO A 265 1.83 19.20 -6.82
CA PRO A 265 0.56 19.08 -6.10
C PRO A 265 0.78 18.52 -4.68
N ARG A 266 0.09 19.10 -3.69
CA ARG A 266 0.18 18.72 -2.26
C ARG A 266 0.11 17.22 -1.96
N ARG A 267 -0.67 16.48 -2.75
CA ARG A 267 -0.81 15.03 -2.57
C ARG A 267 0.47 14.26 -2.88
N LEU A 268 1.31 14.76 -3.79
CA LEU A 268 2.53 14.07 -4.23
C LEU A 268 3.62 14.20 -3.18
N TYR A 269 3.95 15.41 -2.72
CA TYR A 269 5.07 15.55 -1.79
C TYR A 269 4.78 14.97 -0.39
N ARG A 270 3.51 14.88 0.01
CA ARG A 270 3.12 14.21 1.27
C ARG A 270 3.38 12.70 1.26
N ILE A 271 3.50 12.07 0.09
CA ILE A 271 3.75 10.63 0.00
C ILE A 271 5.07 10.24 0.67
N PHE A 272 6.07 11.12 0.62
CA PHE A 272 7.42 10.87 1.13
C PHE A 272 7.42 10.75 2.65
N VAL A 273 6.86 11.74 3.35
CA VAL A 273 6.72 11.69 4.82
C VAL A 273 5.90 10.47 5.23
N HIS A 274 4.78 10.22 4.56
CA HIS A 274 3.94 9.04 4.86
C HIS A 274 4.70 7.72 4.61
N ALA A 275 5.56 7.64 3.60
CA ALA A 275 6.40 6.47 3.35
C ALA A 275 7.45 6.29 4.46
N TYR A 276 8.03 7.37 4.99
CA TYR A 276 8.95 7.26 6.12
C TYR A 276 8.23 6.81 7.40
N GLN A 277 7.02 7.30 7.67
CA GLN A 277 6.19 6.79 8.78
C GLN A 277 5.88 5.28 8.61
N SER A 278 5.58 4.85 7.37
CA SER A 278 5.40 3.43 7.04
C SER A 278 6.66 2.59 7.25
N TYR A 279 7.85 3.14 6.98
CA TYR A 279 9.12 2.48 7.24
C TYR A 279 9.35 2.26 8.73
N ILE A 280 9.14 3.29 9.55
CA ILE A 280 9.25 3.19 11.02
C ILE A 280 8.25 2.17 11.56
N PHE A 281 7.00 2.19 11.08
CA PHE A 281 6.00 1.18 11.44
C PHE A 281 6.48 -0.24 11.13
N ASN A 282 7.03 -0.48 9.94
CA ASN A 282 7.56 -1.80 9.58
C ASN A 282 8.70 -2.23 10.53
N LEU A 283 9.59 -1.30 10.92
CA LEU A 283 10.66 -1.58 11.88
C LEU A 283 10.14 -1.91 13.28
N ILE A 284 9.14 -1.17 13.77
CA ILE A 284 8.51 -1.41 15.08
C ILE A 284 7.86 -2.79 15.11
N VAL A 285 7.09 -3.14 14.08
CA VAL A 285 6.45 -4.47 13.97
C VAL A 285 7.51 -5.58 13.88
N SER A 286 8.59 -5.35 13.12
CA SER A 286 9.70 -6.30 13.05
C SER A 286 10.38 -6.50 14.40
N ALA A 287 10.67 -5.42 15.12
CA ALA A 287 11.30 -5.48 16.43
C ALA A 287 10.39 -6.17 17.47
N ARG A 288 9.07 -5.94 17.42
CA ARG A 288 8.10 -6.68 18.24
C ARG A 288 8.22 -8.19 18.05
N LEU A 289 8.27 -8.63 16.79
CA LEU A 289 8.43 -10.05 16.46
C LEU A 289 9.79 -10.61 16.91
N GLU A 290 10.84 -9.79 16.87
CA GLU A 290 12.17 -10.15 17.33
C GLU A 290 12.23 -10.37 18.85
N GLU A 291 11.48 -9.59 19.63
CA GLU A 291 11.29 -9.80 21.08
C GLU A 291 10.40 -11.01 21.41
N GLY A 292 9.91 -11.74 20.41
CA GLY A 292 9.05 -12.91 20.59
C GLY A 292 7.59 -12.58 20.94
N LEU A 293 7.20 -11.30 20.88
CA LEU A 293 5.82 -10.88 21.13
C LEU A 293 4.92 -11.23 19.94
N GLY A 294 3.79 -11.88 20.21
CA GLY A 294 2.86 -12.34 19.17
C GLY A 294 2.14 -11.21 18.42
N LEU A 295 1.64 -11.54 17.22
CA LEU A 295 0.71 -10.70 16.44
C LEU A 295 -0.74 -10.80 16.94
N ASN A 296 -1.04 -11.90 17.65
CA ASN A 296 -2.37 -12.34 18.07
C ASN A 296 -2.57 -12.30 19.58
N GLU A 297 -1.68 -11.61 20.27
CA GLU A 297 -1.69 -11.54 21.71
C GLU A 297 -1.31 -10.12 22.10
N ALA A 298 -2.11 -9.56 23.00
CA ALA A 298 -1.81 -8.32 23.68
C ALA A 298 -1.16 -8.64 25.03
N TYR A 299 -0.18 -7.82 25.38
CA TYR A 299 0.45 -7.77 26.69
C TYR A 299 0.02 -6.48 27.39
N GLU A 300 0.29 -6.36 28.69
CA GLU A 300 0.11 -5.08 29.39
C GLU A 300 0.90 -3.97 28.67
N GLY A 301 0.30 -2.78 28.54
CA GLY A 301 0.86 -1.64 27.82
C GLY A 301 0.55 -1.62 26.31
N ASP A 302 0.10 -2.73 25.72
CA ASP A 302 -0.31 -2.72 24.30
C ASP A 302 -1.46 -1.76 24.06
N VAL A 303 -1.46 -1.11 22.90
CA VAL A 303 -2.63 -0.39 22.41
C VAL A 303 -3.37 -1.28 21.43
N VAL A 304 -4.64 -1.57 21.74
CA VAL A 304 -5.52 -2.37 20.87
C VAL A 304 -6.63 -1.50 20.29
N CYS A 305 -7.07 -1.82 19.09
CA CYS A 305 -8.29 -1.28 18.50
C CYS A 305 -9.36 -2.37 18.34
N PHE A 306 -10.60 -1.97 18.08
CA PHE A 306 -11.73 -2.89 18.05
C PHE A 306 -12.30 -3.09 16.66
N ARG A 307 -13.08 -4.16 16.48
CA ARG A 307 -13.85 -4.39 15.25
C ARG A 307 -14.97 -3.36 15.11
N GLY A 308 -14.98 -2.62 14.01
CA GLY A 308 -16.04 -1.71 13.61
C GLY A 308 -17.25 -2.43 13.03
N GLU A 309 -18.30 -1.66 12.74
CA GLU A 309 -19.59 -2.16 12.21
C GLU A 309 -19.44 -2.87 10.85
N ASN A 310 -18.48 -2.44 10.03
CA ASN A 310 -18.15 -3.05 8.75
C ASN A 310 -17.42 -4.41 8.88
N GLY A 311 -17.20 -4.89 10.09
CA GLY A 311 -16.53 -6.16 10.36
C GLY A 311 -15.00 -6.10 10.33
N PHE A 312 -14.39 -4.92 10.25
CA PHE A 312 -12.93 -4.73 10.17
C PHE A 312 -12.37 -3.88 11.32
N PRO A 313 -11.04 -3.84 11.53
CA PRO A 313 -10.44 -3.00 12.58
C PRO A 313 -10.79 -1.51 12.41
N ASP A 314 -11.20 -0.87 13.50
CA ASP A 314 -11.46 0.56 13.60
C ASP A 314 -10.47 1.21 14.58
N VAL A 315 -9.41 1.79 14.04
CA VAL A 315 -8.33 2.43 14.81
C VAL A 315 -8.75 3.72 15.51
N THR A 316 -9.95 4.26 15.23
CA THR A 316 -10.47 5.42 15.97
C THR A 316 -10.96 5.03 17.37
N ARG A 317 -11.27 3.74 17.55
CA ARG A 317 -11.69 3.14 18.83
C ARG A 317 -10.55 2.29 19.36
N TRP A 318 -9.78 2.84 20.29
CA TRP A 318 -8.62 2.19 20.87
C TRP A 318 -8.64 2.23 22.39
N GLN A 319 -7.85 1.34 23.01
CA GLN A 319 -7.54 1.37 24.43
C GLN A 319 -6.12 0.88 24.70
N VAL A 320 -5.51 1.36 25.79
CA VAL A 320 -4.32 0.76 26.38
C VAL A 320 -4.75 -0.45 27.21
N VAL A 321 -4.05 -1.58 27.07
CA VAL A 321 -4.32 -2.81 27.80
C VAL A 321 -3.67 -2.73 29.19
N ARG A 322 -4.49 -2.82 30.24
CA ARG A 322 -4.03 -2.88 31.63
C ARG A 322 -3.79 -4.33 32.06
N SER A 323 -2.92 -4.56 33.04
CA SER A 323 -2.67 -5.90 33.64
C SER A 323 -3.94 -6.67 33.96
N THR A 324 -4.97 -6.01 34.53
CA THR A 324 -6.24 -6.65 34.90
C THR A 324 -7.13 -7.03 33.70
N GLU A 325 -6.83 -6.53 32.50
CA GLU A 325 -7.66 -6.65 31.31
C GLU A 325 -7.06 -7.58 30.24
N VAL A 326 -5.79 -7.98 30.40
CA VAL A 326 -5.02 -8.78 29.42
C VAL A 326 -5.81 -10.02 28.95
N ASP A 327 -6.33 -10.83 29.88
CA ASP A 327 -7.07 -12.04 29.53
C ASP A 327 -8.36 -11.76 28.77
N ALA A 328 -9.08 -10.68 29.13
CA ALA A 328 -10.31 -10.29 28.47
C ALA A 328 -10.05 -9.80 27.04
N ILE A 329 -9.01 -8.99 26.85
CA ILE A 329 -8.59 -8.50 25.53
C ILE A 329 -8.09 -9.65 24.66
N ASN A 330 -7.30 -10.57 25.20
CA ASN A 330 -6.83 -11.73 24.45
C ASN A 330 -7.98 -12.67 24.03
N ARG A 331 -9.05 -12.79 24.82
CA ARG A 331 -10.29 -13.46 24.36
C ARG A 331 -10.92 -12.73 23.17
N LEU A 332 -10.99 -11.39 23.19
CA LEU A 332 -11.51 -10.62 22.06
C LEU A 332 -10.62 -10.74 20.81
N ILE A 333 -9.30 -10.75 20.96
CA ILE A 333 -8.36 -10.94 19.84
C ILE A 333 -8.56 -12.31 19.20
N LYS A 334 -8.67 -13.37 20.01
CA LYS A 334 -8.96 -14.74 19.52
C LYS A 334 -10.29 -14.83 18.77
N MET A 335 -11.29 -14.03 19.16
CA MET A 335 -12.58 -13.93 18.48
C MET A 335 -12.57 -12.97 17.27
N GLY A 336 -11.43 -12.37 16.93
CA GLY A 336 -11.32 -11.39 15.85
C GLY A 336 -12.09 -10.08 16.11
N ARG A 337 -12.27 -9.72 17.40
CA ARG A 337 -13.00 -8.51 17.84
C ARG A 337 -12.10 -7.38 18.34
N ALA A 338 -10.83 -7.67 18.58
CA ALA A 338 -9.80 -6.70 18.93
C ALA A 338 -8.49 -6.99 18.18
N PHE A 339 -7.66 -5.98 18.00
CA PHE A 339 -6.43 -6.05 17.19
C PHE A 339 -5.32 -5.22 17.84
N VAL A 340 -4.13 -5.80 17.98
CA VAL A 340 -2.94 -5.05 18.44
C VAL A 340 -2.53 -4.05 17.37
N THR A 341 -2.10 -2.86 17.82
CA THR A 341 -1.71 -1.76 16.93
C THR A 341 -0.28 -1.29 17.22
N ALA A 342 0.36 -0.72 16.22
CA ALA A 342 1.62 0.02 16.35
C ALA A 342 1.46 1.45 15.79
N PRO A 343 2.26 2.41 16.24
CA PRO A 343 2.15 3.80 15.81
C PRO A 343 2.64 3.98 14.38
N ILE A 344 1.92 4.84 13.65
CA ILE A 344 2.43 5.56 12.48
C ILE A 344 2.92 6.90 13.04
N VAL A 345 4.22 6.97 13.37
CA VAL A 345 4.79 8.05 14.18
C VAL A 345 4.63 9.42 13.52
N GLY A 346 4.14 10.39 14.26
CA GLY A 346 4.06 11.80 13.89
C GLY A 346 4.05 12.70 15.14
N PHE A 347 3.88 14.00 14.96
CA PHE A 347 4.14 14.97 16.05
C PHE A 347 3.14 14.97 17.21
N GLU A 348 2.01 14.28 17.08
CA GLU A 348 1.03 14.04 18.15
C GLU A 348 1.04 12.56 18.59
N THR A 349 2.03 11.78 18.17
CA THR A 349 2.13 10.37 18.57
C THR A 349 2.63 10.24 20.00
N GLU A 350 1.80 9.62 20.82
CA GLU A 350 2.19 9.12 22.14
C GLU A 350 2.85 7.76 21.99
N ILE A 351 4.03 7.62 22.59
CA ILE A 351 4.79 6.36 22.64
C ILE A 351 4.17 5.48 23.73
N ALA A 352 4.06 4.18 23.46
CA ALA A 352 3.54 3.23 24.44
C ALA A 352 4.44 3.13 25.68
N ASP A 353 3.93 2.57 26.77
CA ASP A 353 4.72 2.16 27.94
C ASP A 353 5.13 0.68 27.83
N GLY A 354 5.91 0.18 28.78
CA GLY A 354 6.32 -1.22 28.86
C GLY A 354 7.23 -1.65 27.72
N ILE A 355 7.23 -2.96 27.41
CA ILE A 355 8.12 -3.53 26.37
C ILE A 355 7.84 -2.96 24.97
N GLN A 356 6.58 -2.60 24.69
CA GLN A 356 6.18 -1.96 23.43
C GLN A 356 6.76 -0.55 23.33
N GLY A 357 6.70 0.20 24.43
CA GLY A 357 7.36 1.49 24.56
C GLY A 357 8.87 1.40 24.37
N GLU A 358 9.53 0.43 25.00
CA GLU A 358 10.96 0.18 24.84
C GLU A 358 11.32 -0.13 23.37
N ILE A 359 10.51 -0.93 22.68
CA ILE A 359 10.68 -1.20 21.24
C ILE A 359 10.53 0.09 20.43
N GLU A 360 9.47 0.86 20.65
CA GLU A 360 9.20 2.12 19.95
C GLU A 360 10.34 3.13 20.16
N HIS A 361 10.78 3.32 21.41
CA HIS A 361 11.91 4.18 21.77
C HIS A 361 13.21 3.72 21.11
N ARG A 362 13.57 2.44 21.22
CA ARG A 362 14.80 1.90 20.62
C ARG A 362 14.85 2.11 19.11
N ILE A 363 13.72 1.92 18.40
CA ILE A 363 13.66 2.19 16.96
C ILE A 363 13.87 3.67 16.67
N LEU A 364 13.17 4.57 17.37
CA LEU A 364 13.31 6.01 17.18
C LEU A 364 14.72 6.53 17.50
N GLU A 365 15.34 6.03 18.58
CA GLU A 365 16.72 6.32 18.95
C GLU A 365 17.71 5.83 17.89
N SER A 366 17.53 4.60 17.38
CA SER A 366 18.38 4.05 16.32
C SER A 366 18.33 4.88 15.04
N LEU A 367 17.17 5.47 14.76
CA LEU A 367 16.95 6.38 13.63
C LEU A 367 17.32 7.83 13.97
N LYS A 368 17.69 8.14 15.22
CA LYS A 368 17.98 9.50 15.70
C LYS A 368 16.89 10.47 15.33
N ILE A 369 15.64 10.13 15.65
CA ILE A 369 14.47 10.94 15.37
C ILE A 369 13.48 10.91 16.53
N THR A 370 12.71 11.97 16.67
CA THR A 370 11.68 12.14 17.68
C THR A 370 10.32 12.39 17.03
N PRO A 371 9.20 12.16 17.73
CA PRO A 371 7.88 12.53 17.21
C PRO A 371 7.80 14.00 16.76
N GLN A 372 8.46 14.93 17.46
CA GLN A 372 8.38 16.36 17.15
C GLN A 372 9.04 16.75 15.82
N ASP A 373 9.99 15.96 15.32
CA ASP A 373 10.63 16.23 14.03
C ASP A 373 9.61 16.18 12.88
N PHE A 374 8.52 15.41 13.04
CA PHE A 374 7.42 15.36 12.07
C PHE A 374 6.57 16.64 12.00
N ARG A 375 6.87 17.68 12.78
CA ARG A 375 6.37 19.05 12.52
C ARG A 375 7.07 19.70 11.33
N VAL A 376 8.30 19.26 11.02
CA VAL A 376 9.16 19.80 9.98
C VAL A 376 9.27 21.33 10.08
N PRO A 377 9.97 21.87 11.10
CA PRO A 377 10.10 23.31 11.29
C PRO A 377 10.55 24.00 10.01
N HIS A 378 9.92 25.14 9.69
CA HIS A 378 10.13 25.90 8.45
C HIS A 378 9.63 25.24 7.14
N ALA A 379 8.91 24.11 7.23
CA ALA A 379 8.19 23.50 6.12
C ALA A 379 6.95 22.70 6.63
N GLU A 380 6.05 23.39 7.33
CA GLU A 380 4.89 22.78 8.01
C GLU A 380 3.90 22.09 7.06
N GLU A 381 3.99 22.36 5.76
CA GLU A 381 3.22 21.70 4.71
C GLU A 381 3.44 20.18 4.67
N PHE A 382 4.60 19.73 5.15
CA PHE A 382 4.99 18.33 5.29
C PHE A 382 4.55 17.69 6.61
N ALA A 383 4.08 18.50 7.57
CA ALA A 383 3.80 18.03 8.92
C ALA A 383 2.77 16.90 8.95
N SER A 384 3.00 15.91 9.82
CA SER A 384 2.11 14.76 9.99
C SER A 384 1.89 14.46 11.47
N LYS A 385 0.62 14.47 11.90
CA LYS A 385 0.21 14.23 13.29
C LYS A 385 0.54 12.82 13.78
N GLY A 386 0.59 11.86 12.85
CA GLY A 386 0.68 10.44 13.17
C GLY A 386 -0.70 9.81 13.38
N LEU A 387 -0.71 8.48 13.44
CA LEU A 387 -1.90 7.63 13.57
C LEU A 387 -1.51 6.32 14.27
N ARG A 388 -2.46 5.39 14.41
CA ARG A 388 -2.16 3.98 14.72
C ARG A 388 -2.67 3.06 13.62
N ARG A 389 -2.05 1.90 13.49
CA ARG A 389 -2.41 0.86 12.52
C ARG A 389 -2.29 -0.51 13.17
N GLU A 390 -3.23 -1.39 12.87
CA GLU A 390 -3.20 -2.79 13.28
C GLU A 390 -1.98 -3.52 12.71
N ILE A 391 -1.27 -4.29 13.54
CA ILE A 391 -0.03 -4.99 13.13
C ILE A 391 -0.31 -6.30 12.38
N LYS A 392 -1.54 -6.78 12.43
CA LYS A 392 -2.01 -7.98 11.74
C LYS A 392 -3.09 -7.63 10.75
N LEU A 393 -2.95 -8.13 9.52
CA LEU A 393 -3.96 -8.06 8.47
C LEU A 393 -4.80 -9.34 8.55
N PRO A 394 -6.07 -9.28 8.99
CA PRO A 394 -6.90 -10.46 9.09
C PRO A 394 -7.19 -11.03 7.70
N VAL A 395 -6.87 -12.31 7.48
CA VAL A 395 -7.11 -13.01 6.23
C VAL A 395 -7.11 -14.53 6.47
N ASP A 396 -7.91 -15.26 5.70
CA ASP A 396 -7.93 -16.72 5.62
C ASP A 396 -7.83 -17.11 4.14
N PRO A 397 -6.62 -17.32 3.61
CA PRO A 397 -6.42 -17.64 2.20
C PRO A 397 -6.71 -19.11 1.92
N SER A 398 -7.05 -19.41 0.68
CA SER A 398 -7.06 -20.76 0.11
C SER A 398 -6.19 -20.80 -1.14
N PHE A 399 -5.67 -21.98 -1.47
CA PHE A 399 -4.91 -22.19 -2.69
C PHE A 399 -5.48 -23.35 -3.51
N GLU A 400 -5.17 -23.33 -4.81
CA GLU A 400 -5.43 -24.41 -5.76
C GLU A 400 -4.23 -24.51 -6.70
N VAL A 401 -3.66 -25.70 -6.84
CA VAL A 401 -2.63 -25.99 -7.84
C VAL A 401 -3.35 -26.31 -9.16
N LEU A 402 -3.07 -25.53 -10.19
CA LEU A 402 -3.69 -25.65 -11.51
C LEU A 402 -2.98 -26.74 -12.32
N GLY A 403 -3.66 -27.29 -13.34
CA GLY A 403 -3.13 -28.41 -14.14
C GLY A 403 -1.85 -28.11 -14.94
N ASP A 404 -1.50 -26.82 -15.11
CA ASP A 404 -0.24 -26.35 -15.72
C ASP A 404 0.88 -26.12 -14.70
N GLY A 405 0.64 -26.41 -13.41
CA GLY A 405 1.56 -26.21 -12.30
C GLY A 405 1.47 -24.82 -11.67
N ASP A 406 0.76 -23.85 -12.27
CA ASP A 406 0.56 -22.52 -11.68
C ASP A 406 -0.32 -22.61 -10.42
N VAL A 407 -0.23 -21.61 -9.53
CA VAL A 407 -0.96 -21.62 -8.25
C VAL A 407 -1.95 -20.48 -8.20
N LYS A 408 -3.22 -20.79 -7.96
CA LYS A 408 -4.25 -19.79 -7.69
C LYS A 408 -4.43 -19.61 -6.19
N ILE A 409 -4.33 -18.37 -5.71
CA ILE A 409 -4.58 -17.99 -4.32
C ILE A 409 -5.85 -17.14 -4.26
N SER A 410 -6.76 -17.49 -3.36
CA SER A 410 -8.02 -16.78 -3.14
C SER A 410 -8.16 -16.30 -1.71
N PHE A 411 -8.59 -15.05 -1.50
CA PHE A 411 -8.83 -14.49 -0.17
C PHE A 411 -9.69 -13.22 -0.22
N THR A 412 -10.10 -12.73 0.95
CA THR A 412 -10.80 -11.45 1.11
C THR A 412 -10.02 -10.53 2.03
N LEU A 413 -9.93 -9.23 1.67
CA LEU A 413 -9.29 -8.22 2.50
C LEU A 413 -10.21 -7.03 2.78
N PRO A 414 -10.05 -6.35 3.94
CA PRO A 414 -10.65 -5.05 4.18
C PRO A 414 -10.26 -4.01 3.13
N LYS A 415 -11.05 -2.94 3.05
CA LYS A 415 -10.57 -1.71 2.42
C LYS A 415 -9.25 -1.25 3.06
N GLY A 416 -8.27 -0.88 2.24
CA GLY A 416 -6.92 -0.51 2.68
C GLY A 416 -5.97 -1.67 2.94
N GLY A 417 -6.45 -2.92 2.90
CA GLY A 417 -5.60 -4.11 2.85
C GLY A 417 -4.94 -4.27 1.47
N TYR A 418 -3.70 -4.76 1.45
CA TYR A 418 -2.95 -4.96 0.21
C TYR A 418 -2.77 -6.45 -0.06
N ALA A 419 -3.21 -6.91 -1.25
CA ALA A 419 -3.06 -8.31 -1.67
C ALA A 419 -1.60 -8.77 -1.68
N THR A 420 -0.67 -7.85 -1.98
CA THR A 420 0.77 -8.12 -1.99
C THR A 420 1.31 -8.54 -0.63
N THR A 421 0.73 -8.06 0.47
CA THR A 421 1.11 -8.47 1.83
C THR A 421 0.78 -9.95 2.09
N VAL A 422 -0.35 -10.44 1.56
CA VAL A 422 -0.73 -11.85 1.66
C VAL A 422 0.15 -12.70 0.76
N LEU A 423 0.26 -12.31 -0.52
CA LEU A 423 1.05 -13.04 -1.51
C LEU A 423 2.53 -13.14 -1.14
N ARG A 424 3.07 -12.16 -0.41
CA ARG A 424 4.44 -12.19 0.09
C ARG A 424 4.75 -13.46 0.89
N GLU A 425 3.82 -13.94 1.72
CA GLU A 425 4.01 -15.17 2.51
C GLU A 425 4.04 -16.43 1.64
N PHE A 426 3.32 -16.44 0.53
CA PHE A 426 3.29 -17.56 -0.43
C PHE A 426 4.47 -17.53 -1.40
N MET A 427 4.74 -16.38 -2.02
CA MET A 427 5.73 -16.24 -3.10
C MET A 427 7.17 -16.22 -2.56
N LYS A 428 7.42 -15.46 -1.49
CA LYS A 428 8.76 -15.19 -0.91
C LYS A 428 9.85 -14.91 -1.96
N ASN A 429 9.51 -14.14 -3.00
CA ASN A 429 10.46 -13.73 -4.04
C ASN A 429 11.59 -12.91 -3.40
N GLU A 430 12.82 -13.41 -3.46
CA GLU A 430 13.99 -12.59 -3.10
C GLU A 430 14.23 -11.56 -4.20
N ILE A 431 13.80 -10.33 -3.96
CA ILE A 431 14.11 -9.19 -4.83
C ILE A 431 15.37 -8.53 -4.30
N THR A 432 16.48 -8.73 -4.99
CA THR A 432 17.74 -8.00 -4.73
C THR A 432 17.79 -6.75 -5.60
N PRO A 433 18.11 -5.57 -5.06
CA PRO A 433 18.33 -4.37 -5.87
C PRO A 433 19.39 -4.61 -6.95
N GLY A 434 19.25 -3.94 -8.11
CA GLY A 434 20.22 -4.01 -9.20
C GLY A 434 21.60 -3.45 -8.83
N LYS A 435 22.60 -3.66 -9.71
CA LYS A 435 23.93 -3.04 -9.59
C LYS A 435 23.80 -1.51 -9.64
N GLY A 436 24.49 -0.80 -8.75
CA GLY A 436 24.41 0.67 -8.62
C GLY A 436 23.71 1.15 -7.34
N PHE A 437 23.18 0.23 -6.55
CA PHE A 437 22.77 0.50 -5.17
C PHE A 437 24.02 0.66 -4.29
N GLU A 438 24.55 1.88 -4.20
CA GLU A 438 25.24 2.27 -2.98
C GLU A 438 24.13 2.63 -1.98
N PRO A 439 23.96 1.90 -0.86
CA PRO A 439 23.11 2.41 0.19
C PRO A 439 23.66 3.80 0.48
N LEU A 440 22.82 4.83 0.29
CA LEU A 440 23.12 6.21 0.69
C LEU A 440 23.32 6.20 2.21
N ARG A 441 24.52 5.79 2.59
CA ARG A 441 25.11 5.77 3.92
C ARG A 441 26.33 6.66 3.78
N GLY A 442 26.11 7.95 4.00
CA GLY A 442 27.07 8.71 4.78
C GLY A 442 27.04 8.21 6.22
#